data_AF-Q98TK6-F1
#
_entry.id   AF-Q98TK6-F1
#
_cell.length_a   1.000
_cell.length_b   1.000
_cell.length_c   1.000
_cell.angle_alpha   90.00
_cell.angle_beta   90.00
_cell.angle_gamma   90.00
#
_symmetry.space_group_name_H-M   'P 1'
#
loop_
_entity.id
_entity.type
_entity.pdbx_description
1 polymer ?
#
loop_
_entity_poly.entity_id
_entity_poly.type
_entity_poly.pdbx_seq_one_letter_code
_entity_poly.pdbx_strand_id
1 'polypeptide(L)'
;QNNGVAVLRGTRCDCVCPIGYTGRGCEITQRQKEIATDGSWSCWGAWSSCSGRTMSRSRQCNNPAPSDGGMACSGLQQEATDC
;
A
#
# COMPACT_ATOMS: atom_id res chain seq x y z
N GLN A 1 7.28 -0.95 6.64
CA GLN A 1 6.94 0.06 7.68
C GLN A 1 7.61 1.37 7.32
N ASN A 2 7.26 2.48 7.97
CA ASN A 2 7.96 3.78 7.81
C ASN A 2 8.17 4.21 6.35
N ASN A 3 7.12 4.08 5.54
CA ASN A 3 7.11 4.47 4.11
C ASN A 3 8.14 3.73 3.22
N GLY A 4 8.62 2.56 3.65
CA GLY A 4 9.40 1.66 2.81
C GLY A 4 8.57 1.07 1.67
N VAL A 5 9.17 0.96 0.48
CA VAL A 5 8.51 0.42 -0.70
C VAL A 5 8.85 -1.07 -0.84
N ALA A 6 7.84 -1.93 -0.81
CA ALA A 6 8.01 -3.36 -1.05
C ALA A 6 8.22 -3.62 -2.55
N VAL A 7 9.33 -4.28 -2.90
CA VAL A 7 9.69 -4.64 -4.27
C VAL A 7 9.90 -6.15 -4.36
N LEU A 8 9.21 -6.79 -5.29
CA LEU A 8 9.37 -8.22 -5.55
C LEU A 8 10.59 -8.46 -6.44
N ARG A 9 11.58 -9.22 -5.95
CA ARG A 9 12.74 -9.68 -6.70
C ARG A 9 12.74 -11.21 -6.79
N GLY A 10 12.17 -11.73 -7.89
CA GLY A 10 11.93 -13.16 -8.05
C GLY A 10 10.87 -13.64 -7.06
N THR A 11 11.27 -14.45 -6.09
CA THR A 11 10.41 -14.94 -4.98
C THR A 11 10.67 -14.24 -3.65
N ARG A 12 11.59 -13.26 -3.60
CA ARG A 12 11.92 -12.51 -2.38
C ARG A 12 11.25 -11.14 -2.42
N CYS A 13 10.68 -10.74 -1.28
CA CYS A 13 10.15 -9.40 -1.07
C CYS A 13 11.22 -8.57 -0.34
N ASP A 14 11.77 -7.57 -1.02
CA ASP A 14 12.75 -6.66 -0.45
C ASP A 14 12.08 -5.31 -0.17
N CYS A 15 12.32 -4.74 1.00
CA CYS A 15 11.87 -3.39 1.30
C CYS A 15 12.96 -2.38 0.97
N VAL A 16 12.68 -1.47 0.04
CA VAL A 16 13.56 -0.33 -0.25
C VAL A 16 13.25 0.77 0.76
N CYS A 17 14.23 1.11 1.60
CA CYS A 17 14.05 2.04 2.70
C CYS A 17 14.36 3.50 2.32
N PRO A 18 13.58 4.48 2.82
CA PRO A 18 13.92 5.89 2.70
C PRO A 18 15.21 6.21 3.46
N ILE A 19 15.82 7.35 3.15
CA ILE A 19 17.04 7.81 3.82
C ILE A 19 16.82 7.92 5.33
N GLY A 20 17.73 7.30 6.11
CA GLY A 20 17.67 7.28 7.57
C GLY A 20 16.89 6.11 8.17
N TYR A 21 16.43 5.17 7.34
CA TYR A 21 15.80 3.92 7.77
C TYR A 21 16.60 2.70 7.30
N THR A 22 16.62 1.67 8.13
CA THR A 22 17.29 0.39 7.88
C THR A 22 16.46 -0.76 8.47
N GLY A 23 16.91 -2.01 8.28
CA GLY A 23 16.17 -3.21 8.71
C GLY A 23 15.45 -3.90 7.54
N ARG A 24 14.81 -5.04 7.80
CA ARG A 24 14.16 -5.83 6.73
C ARG A 24 12.87 -5.20 6.20
N GLY A 25 12.24 -4.38 7.01
CA GLY A 25 10.99 -3.68 6.74
C GLY A 25 11.07 -2.17 7.03
N CYS A 26 12.29 -1.62 7.06
CA CYS A 26 12.58 -0.21 7.39
C CYS A 26 12.19 0.19 8.82
N GLU A 27 12.27 -0.76 9.75
CA GLU A 27 11.86 -0.65 11.15
C GLU A 27 12.90 0.04 12.06
N ILE A 28 14.16 0.18 11.62
CA ILE A 28 15.23 0.75 12.42
C ILE A 28 15.52 2.18 11.96
N THR A 29 15.40 3.15 12.85
CA THR A 29 15.87 4.53 12.67
C THR A 29 16.34 5.14 13.99
N GLN A 30 17.20 6.14 13.92
CA GLN A 30 17.57 6.96 15.08
C GLN A 30 16.60 8.14 15.32
N ARG A 31 15.59 8.32 14.45
CA ARG A 31 14.54 9.32 14.66
C ARG A 31 13.52 8.79 15.68
N GLN A 32 13.53 9.36 16.88
CA GLN A 32 12.72 8.95 18.03
C GLN A 32 11.26 9.46 17.99
N LYS A 33 10.87 10.20 16.95
CA LYS A 33 9.53 10.79 16.80
C LYS A 33 8.59 9.77 16.15
N GLU A 34 7.33 9.70 16.58
CA GLU A 34 6.27 8.95 15.88
C GLU A 34 6.23 9.38 14.41
N ILE A 35 6.45 8.40 13.52
CA ILE A 35 6.59 8.64 12.09
C ILE A 35 5.21 8.48 11.48
N ALA A 36 4.71 9.57 10.89
CA ALA A 36 3.57 9.55 10.01
C ALA A 36 3.76 8.44 8.96
N THR A 37 2.89 7.42 9.02
CA THR A 37 2.87 6.34 8.03
C THR A 37 1.85 6.71 6.98
N ASP A 38 2.30 6.80 5.74
CA ASP A 38 1.42 7.07 4.61
C ASP A 38 0.65 5.79 4.25
N GLY A 39 -0.63 5.96 3.97
CA GLY A 39 -1.50 4.89 3.53
C GLY A 39 -1.07 4.37 2.16
N SER A 40 -0.99 3.04 2.03
CA SER A 40 -0.81 2.39 0.73
C SER A 40 -1.92 1.37 0.47
N TRP A 41 -2.26 1.27 -0.81
CA TRP A 41 -3.30 0.37 -1.27
C TRP A 41 -2.89 -1.09 -1.09
N SER A 42 -3.84 -1.91 -0.64
CA SER A 42 -3.80 -3.35 -0.79
C SER A 42 -3.77 -3.72 -2.26
N CYS A 43 -3.46 -4.99 -2.53
CA CYS A 43 -3.80 -5.59 -3.82
C CYS A 43 -5.30 -5.36 -4.11
N TRP A 44 -5.60 -5.17 -5.39
CA TRP A 44 -6.98 -5.20 -5.85
C TRP A 44 -7.62 -6.55 -5.51
N GLY A 45 -8.87 -6.52 -5.08
CA GLY A 45 -9.73 -7.69 -5.04
C GLY A 45 -9.98 -8.25 -6.44
N ALA A 46 -10.56 -9.44 -6.49
CA ALA A 46 -11.03 -10.02 -7.73
C ALA A 46 -12.09 -9.10 -8.37
N TRP A 47 -12.13 -9.10 -9.71
CA TRP A 47 -13.26 -8.53 -10.43
C TRP A 47 -14.54 -9.29 -10.08
N SER A 48 -15.64 -8.55 -9.94
CA SER A 48 -16.97 -9.13 -9.84
C SER A 48 -17.32 -9.92 -11.10
N SER A 49 -18.33 -10.77 -11.01
CA SER A 49 -19.00 -11.25 -12.22
C SER A 49 -19.56 -10.07 -13.01
N CYS A 50 -19.69 -10.25 -14.32
CA CYS A 50 -20.31 -9.22 -15.14
C CYS A 50 -21.79 -9.09 -14.77
N SER A 51 -22.20 -7.87 -14.42
CA SER A 51 -23.59 -7.50 -14.17
C SER A 51 -24.03 -6.56 -15.26
N GLY A 52 -24.88 -7.04 -16.16
CA GLY A 52 -25.23 -6.32 -17.39
C GLY A 52 -24.06 -6.27 -18.37
N ARG A 53 -23.31 -5.15 -18.38
CA ARG A 53 -22.13 -4.93 -19.23
C ARG A 53 -20.91 -4.44 -18.44
N THR A 54 -20.97 -4.50 -17.11
CA THR A 54 -19.94 -3.90 -16.26
C THR A 54 -19.50 -4.90 -15.20
N MET A 55 -18.20 -4.93 -14.94
CA MET A 55 -17.58 -5.60 -13.80
C MET A 55 -16.86 -4.57 -12.93
N SER A 56 -16.80 -4.82 -11.63
CA SER A 56 -16.14 -3.92 -10.68
C SER A 56 -15.19 -4.66 -9.75
N ARG A 57 -14.19 -3.93 -9.23
CA ARG A 57 -13.28 -4.43 -8.19
C ARG A 57 -13.04 -3.34 -7.16
N SER A 58 -12.61 -3.75 -5.97
CA SER A 58 -12.31 -2.84 -4.87
C SER A 58 -10.94 -3.16 -4.25
N ARG A 59 -10.36 -2.17 -3.59
CA ARG A 59 -9.13 -2.29 -2.80
C ARG A 59 -9.27 -1.55 -1.49
N GLN A 60 -8.39 -1.82 -0.53
CA GLN A 60 -8.42 -1.18 0.79
C GLN A 60 -7.14 -0.39 1.04
N CYS A 61 -7.24 0.74 1.72
CA CYS A 61 -6.09 1.56 2.10
C CYS A 61 -5.52 1.06 3.43
N ASN A 62 -4.93 -0.15 3.42
CA ASN A 62 -4.52 -0.84 4.63
C ASN A 62 -3.18 -1.58 4.53
N ASN A 63 -2.35 -1.30 3.50
CA ASN A 63 -1.08 -1.99 3.34
C ASN A 63 0.11 -1.05 3.05
N PRO A 64 0.50 -0.16 4.00
CA PRO A 64 -0.06 -0.01 5.36
C PRO A 64 -1.26 0.96 5.43
N ALA A 65 -1.99 0.95 6.54
CA ALA A 65 -2.99 1.97 6.83
C ALA A 65 -2.31 3.29 7.24
N PRO A 66 -2.88 4.47 6.91
CA PRO A 66 -2.32 5.74 7.32
C PRO A 66 -2.41 5.92 8.85
N SER A 67 -1.34 6.41 9.47
CA SER A 67 -1.26 6.68 10.92
C SER A 67 -0.49 7.96 11.22
N ASP A 68 -0.67 8.51 12.43
CA ASP A 68 0.14 9.62 12.98
C ASP A 68 0.20 10.85 12.08
N GLY A 69 -0.91 11.14 11.39
CA GLY A 69 -1.04 12.25 10.45
C GLY A 69 -0.47 12.00 9.04
N GLY A 70 -0.17 10.76 8.70
CA GLY A 70 0.28 10.35 7.36
C GLY A 70 -0.80 10.53 6.29
N MET A 71 -0.36 10.54 5.03
CA MET A 71 -1.24 10.80 3.88
C MET A 71 -2.17 9.63 3.61
N ALA A 72 -3.43 9.91 3.25
CA ALA A 72 -4.35 8.89 2.77
C ALA A 72 -3.93 8.34 1.40
N CYS A 73 -4.39 7.13 1.06
CA CYS A 73 -4.10 6.53 -0.23
C CYS A 73 -4.64 7.37 -1.38
N SER A 74 -3.79 7.64 -2.38
CA SER A 74 -4.17 8.40 -3.57
C SER A 74 -4.86 7.51 -4.61
N GLY A 75 -5.96 7.99 -5.18
CA GLY A 75 -6.73 7.30 -6.23
C GLY A 75 -8.03 6.65 -5.74
N LEU A 76 -8.73 5.94 -6.63
CA LEU A 76 -10.06 5.39 -6.34
C LEU A 76 -9.98 4.09 -5.52
N GLN A 77 -10.93 3.92 -4.60
CA GLN A 77 -11.10 2.68 -3.83
C GLN A 77 -11.79 1.58 -4.65
N GLN A 78 -12.67 1.96 -5.56
CA GLN A 78 -13.42 1.07 -6.44
C GLN A 78 -13.13 1.45 -7.89
N GLU A 79 -13.08 0.43 -8.75
CA GLU A 79 -12.93 0.57 -10.19
C GLU A 79 -14.02 -0.25 -10.86
N ALA A 80 -14.58 0.29 -11.94
CA ALA A 80 -15.57 -0.38 -12.77
C ALA A 80 -15.12 -0.29 -14.23
N THR A 81 -15.29 -1.36 -14.98
CA THR A 81 -14.96 -1.44 -16.40
C THR A 81 -15.98 -2.28 -17.13
N ASP A 82 -16.05 -2.13 -18.44
CA ASP A 82 -16.95 -2.94 -19.26
C ASP A 82 -16.46 -4.38 -19.35
N CYS A 83 -17.43 -5.30 -19.41
CA CYS A 83 -17.23 -6.66 -19.87
C CYS A 83 -17.77 -6.77 -21.31
#